data_AF-A0A699TCN1-F1
#
_entry.id   AF-A0A699TCN1-F1
#
_cell.length_a   1.000
_cell.length_b   1.000
_cell.length_c   1.000
_cell.angle_alpha   90.00
_cell.angle_beta   90.00
_cell.angle_gamma   90.00
#
_symmetry.space_group_name_H-M   'P 1'
#
loop_
_entity.id
_entity.type
_entity.pdbx_description
1 polymer ?
#
loop_
_entity_poly.entity_id
_entity_poly.type
_entity_poly.pdbx_seq_one_letter_code
_entity_poly.pdbx_strand_id
1 'polypeptide(L)'
;MFGDTEVPVEIIQDGVLCCYTPPSLQGKVTLCITSGNRESCSEIREFEYRDKPTSFIHNNSPGKKSRTSEELLLLVRFVQMLLLDQVKQKEGKTSIDLLTGSMASEDSWAQIIEA
;
A
#
# COMPACT_ATOMS: atom_id res chain seq x y z
N MET A 1 15.11 0.35 5.94
CA MET A 1 15.59 0.89 7.23
C MET A 1 14.59 1.91 7.75
N PHE A 2 14.23 1.83 9.03
CA PHE A 2 13.35 2.77 9.74
C PHE A 2 14.19 3.52 10.78
N GLY A 3 14.50 4.79 10.56
CA GLY A 3 15.55 5.49 11.30
C GLY A 3 16.88 4.75 11.14
N ASP A 4 17.44 4.28 12.25
CA ASP A 4 18.68 3.49 12.27
C ASP A 4 18.45 1.97 12.31
N THR A 5 17.19 1.53 12.27
CA THR A 5 16.80 0.12 12.42
C THR A 5 16.63 -0.55 11.06
N GLU A 6 17.48 -1.54 10.77
CA GLU A 6 17.35 -2.40 9.59
C GLU A 6 16.31 -3.50 9.83
N VAL A 7 15.48 -3.77 8.83
CA VAL A 7 14.55 -4.90 8.81
C VAL A 7 14.69 -5.66 7.51
N PRO A 8 14.50 -6.99 7.51
CA PRO A 8 14.49 -7.77 6.29
C PRO A 8 13.32 -7.34 5.40
N VAL A 9 13.54 -7.43 4.09
CA VAL A 9 12.55 -7.11 3.06
C VAL A 9 12.45 -8.27 2.08
N GLU A 10 11.23 -8.55 1.64
CA GLU A 10 10.93 -9.51 0.58
C GLU A 10 10.56 -8.74 -0.69
N ILE A 11 11.16 -9.13 -1.82
CA ILE A 11 10.77 -8.61 -3.14
C ILE A 11 9.59 -9.47 -3.61
N ILE A 12 8.39 -8.90 -3.58
CA ILE A 12 7.18 -9.63 -3.99
C ILE A 12 6.91 -9.51 -5.48
N GLN A 13 7.33 -8.41 -6.12
CA GLN A 13 7.29 -8.14 -7.56
C GLN A 13 8.37 -7.12 -7.93
N ASP A 14 8.63 -6.91 -9.22
CA ASP A 14 9.56 -5.87 -9.68
C ASP A 14 9.11 -4.49 -9.15
N GLY A 15 10.00 -3.81 -8.43
CA GLY A 15 9.70 -2.52 -7.78
C GLY A 15 8.77 -2.58 -6.56
N VAL A 16 8.35 -3.77 -6.10
CA VAL A 16 7.46 -3.92 -4.94
C VAL A 16 8.11 -4.70 -3.82
N LEU A 17 8.22 -4.04 -2.66
CA LEU A 17 8.89 -4.53 -1.47
C LEU A 17 7.89 -4.73 -0.32
N CYS A 18 7.98 -5.86 0.38
CA CYS A 18 7.20 -6.16 1.58
C CYS A 18 8.12 -6.25 2.80
N CYS A 19 7.78 -5.58 3.89
CA CYS A 19 8.48 -5.71 5.16
C CYS A 19 7.54 -5.46 6.32
N TYR A 20 7.99 -5.87 7.51
CA TYR A 20 7.33 -5.56 8.77
C TYR A 20 8.06 -4.44 9.47
N THR A 21 7.31 -3.43 9.91
CA THR A 21 7.85 -2.32 10.70
C THR A 21 8.36 -2.84 12.05
N PRO A 22 9.53 -2.39 12.52
CA PRO A 22 9.98 -2.73 13.86
C PRO A 22 9.09 -2.07 14.93
N PRO A 23 8.99 -2.62 16.15
CA PRO A 23 8.34 -1.94 17.27
C PRO A 23 9.03 -0.60 17.57
N SER A 24 8.25 0.47 17.72
CA SER A 24 8.75 1.81 18.05
C SER A 24 7.73 2.57 18.88
N LEU A 25 8.21 3.57 19.63
CA LEU A 25 7.37 4.60 20.23
C LEU A 25 6.73 5.46 19.13
N GLN A 26 5.64 6.16 19.48
CA GLN A 26 5.02 7.15 18.61
C GLN A 26 6.04 8.20 18.12
N GLY A 27 5.91 8.64 16.88
CA GLY A 27 6.77 9.65 16.29
C GLY A 27 7.15 9.36 14.85
N LYS A 28 7.86 10.33 14.28
CA LYS A 28 8.32 10.29 12.89
C LYS A 28 9.77 9.81 12.82
N VAL A 29 10.05 8.95 11.86
CA VAL A 29 11.39 8.45 11.52
C VAL A 29 11.61 8.57 10.02
N THR A 30 12.86 8.45 9.60
CA THR A 30 13.20 8.29 8.18
C THR A 30 12.92 6.86 7.72
N LEU A 31 12.57 6.71 6.44
CA LEU A 31 12.40 5.44 5.75
C LEU A 31 13.22 5.46 4.47
N CYS A 32 14.06 4.45 4.29
CA CYS A 32 14.83 4.25 3.06
C CYS A 32 15.11 2.76 2.81
N ILE A 33 15.50 2.44 1.58
CA ILE A 33 15.96 1.13 1.16
C ILE A 33 17.49 1.12 1.13
N THR A 34 18.08 0.03 1.63
CA THR A 34 19.54 -0.16 1.74
C THR A 34 19.90 -1.55 1.23
N SER A 35 21.08 -1.74 0.64
CA SER A 35 21.57 -3.05 0.17
C SER A 35 22.34 -3.85 1.23
N GLY A 36 22.08 -3.59 2.53
CA GLY A 36 22.74 -4.25 3.66
C GLY A 36 24.07 -3.59 4.09
N ASN A 37 24.42 -2.45 3.51
CA ASN A 37 25.60 -1.65 3.85
C ASN A 37 25.24 -0.35 4.60
N ARG A 38 23.98 -0.19 5.01
CA ARG A 38 23.42 1.03 5.63
C ARG A 38 23.47 2.29 4.77
N GLU A 39 23.86 2.19 3.50
CA GLU A 39 23.78 3.30 2.55
C GLU A 39 22.45 3.25 1.82
N SER A 40 21.79 4.42 1.71
CA SER A 40 20.50 4.53 1.02
C SER A 40 20.68 4.34 -0.48
N CYS A 41 19.98 3.36 -1.05
CA CYS A 41 19.85 3.18 -2.49
C CYS A 41 18.50 3.70 -3.03
N SER A 42 17.69 4.33 -2.16
CA SER A 42 16.43 4.98 -2.51
C SER A 42 16.39 6.43 -2.06
N GLU A 43 15.32 7.13 -2.43
CA GLU A 43 14.91 8.35 -1.74
C GLU A 43 14.67 8.07 -0.25
N ILE A 44 14.88 9.10 0.57
CA ILE A 44 14.56 9.08 2.00
C ILE A 44 13.17 9.70 2.18
N ARG A 45 12.27 8.97 2.84
CA ARG A 45 10.89 9.38 3.10
C ARG A 45 10.63 9.47 4.60
N GLU A 46 9.58 10.20 4.99
CA GLU A 46 9.11 10.23 6.38
C GLU A 46 8.15 9.06 6.61
N PHE A 47 8.32 8.36 7.73
CA PHE A 47 7.40 7.33 8.21
C PHE A 47 6.97 7.67 9.63
N GLU A 48 5.68 7.54 9.95
CA GLU A 48 5.12 7.91 11.24
C GLU A 48 4.55 6.70 11.98
N TYR A 49 5.08 6.43 13.17
CA TYR A 49 4.46 5.56 14.15
C TYR A 49 3.37 6.35 14.89
N ARG A 50 2.13 5.90 14.75
CA ARG A 50 0.98 6.48 15.45
C ARG A 50 0.51 5.53 16.53
N ASP A 51 0.08 6.09 17.66
CA ASP A 51 -0.62 5.30 18.67
C ASP A 51 -1.89 4.70 18.09
N LYS A 52 -2.27 3.54 18.63
CA LYS A 52 -3.57 2.98 18.36
C LYS A 52 -4.61 4.01 18.83
N PRO A 53 -5.52 4.46 17.96
CA PRO A 53 -6.50 5.48 18.35
C PRO A 53 -7.29 4.99 19.55
N THR A 54 -7.29 5.77 20.62
CA THR A 54 -7.95 5.48 21.91
C THR A 54 -9.48 5.48 21.82
N SER A 55 -10.05 5.79 20.63
CA SER A 55 -11.50 5.90 20.40
C SER A 55 -12.26 4.58 20.36
N PHE A 56 -11.68 3.46 20.83
CA PHE A 56 -12.40 2.19 20.99
C PHE A 56 -13.06 2.05 22.37
N ILE A 57 -12.84 2.97 23.29
CA ILE A 57 -13.52 2.99 24.58
C ILE A 57 -14.70 3.96 24.46
N HIS A 58 -15.89 3.38 24.29
CA HIS A 58 -17.22 4.03 24.32
C HIS A 58 -17.76 4.62 23.01
N ASN A 59 -18.11 3.73 22.07
CA ASN A 59 -19.46 3.74 21.50
C ASN A 59 -19.75 2.42 20.82
N ASN A 60 -20.75 1.70 21.31
CA ASN A 60 -21.43 0.62 20.59
C ASN A 60 -22.26 1.24 19.45
N SER A 61 -21.62 1.93 18.49
CA SER A 61 -22.22 2.21 17.20
C SER A 61 -21.37 1.53 16.13
N PRO A 62 -21.98 0.79 15.18
CA PRO A 62 -21.28 0.24 14.03
C PRO A 62 -21.03 1.35 13.02
N GLY A 63 -20.38 2.43 13.44
CA GLY A 63 -19.88 3.46 12.54
C GLY A 63 -18.62 2.94 11.89
N LYS A 64 -18.75 2.22 10.76
CA LYS A 64 -17.63 2.07 9.83
C LYS A 64 -17.08 3.48 9.60
N LYS A 65 -15.85 3.78 10.02
CA LYS A 65 -15.17 4.97 9.51
C LYS A 65 -15.06 4.73 8.01
N SER A 66 -15.88 5.43 7.23
CA SER A 66 -15.80 5.38 5.78
C SER A 66 -14.38 5.78 5.40
N ARG A 67 -13.71 4.96 4.59
CA ARG A 67 -12.37 5.28 4.10
C ARG A 67 -12.45 6.58 3.31
N THR A 68 -11.44 7.44 3.46
CA THR A 68 -11.45 8.69 2.70
C THR A 68 -11.28 8.40 1.21
N SER A 69 -11.71 9.31 0.35
CA SER A 69 -11.50 9.22 -1.10
C SER A 69 -10.02 9.00 -1.46
N GLU A 70 -9.12 9.63 -0.69
CA GLU A 70 -7.67 9.53 -0.87
C GLU A 70 -7.18 8.11 -0.51
N GLU A 71 -7.67 7.53 0.59
CA GLU A 71 -7.34 6.16 0.97
C GLU A 71 -7.82 5.14 -0.07
N LEU A 72 -9.03 5.32 -0.59
CA LEU A 72 -9.57 4.48 -1.66
C LEU A 72 -8.74 4.60 -2.94
N LEU A 73 -8.37 5.82 -3.34
CA LEU A 73 -7.54 6.06 -4.51
C LEU A 73 -6.15 5.42 -4.37
N LEU A 74 -5.53 5.52 -3.18
CA LEU A 74 -4.25 4.90 -2.90
C LEU A 74 -4.33 3.37 -3.00
N LEU A 75 -5.41 2.76 -2.49
CA LEU A 75 -5.64 1.33 -2.61
C LEU A 75 -5.81 0.88 -4.07
N VAL A 76 -6.57 1.63 -4.88
CA VAL A 76 -6.72 1.33 -6.32
C VAL A 76 -5.37 1.39 -7.03
N ARG A 77 -4.58 2.44 -6.79
CA ARG A 77 -3.23 2.58 -7.37
C ARG A 77 -2.31 1.45 -6.94
N PHE A 78 -2.38 1.05 -5.67
CA PHE A 78 -1.59 -0.06 -5.16
C PHE A 78 -1.96 -1.39 -5.84
N VAL A 79 -3.24 -1.70 -5.97
CA VAL A 79 -3.72 -2.90 -6.66
C VAL A 79 -3.29 -2.88 -8.13
N GLN A 80 -3.42 -1.74 -8.83
CA GLN A 80 -2.93 -1.60 -10.20
C GLN A 80 -1.44 -1.89 -10.30
N MET A 81 -0.62 -1.32 -9.41
CA MET A 81 0.83 -1.56 -9.36
C MET A 81 1.18 -3.04 -9.18
N LEU A 82 0.43 -3.76 -8.32
CA LEU A 82 0.61 -5.20 -8.10
C LEU A 82 0.12 -6.08 -9.25
N LEU A 83 -0.71 -5.58 -10.17
CA LEU A 83 -1.25 -6.36 -11.29
C LEU A 83 -0.52 -6.08 -12.61
N LEU A 84 0.22 -4.96 -12.70
CA LEU A 84 0.88 -4.50 -13.91
C LEU A 84 2.08 -5.36 -14.37
N ASP A 85 2.68 -6.17 -13.48
CA ASP A 85 3.86 -6.99 -13.84
C ASP A 85 3.51 -8.20 -14.73
N GLN A 86 2.21 -8.45 -14.98
CA GLN A 86 1.74 -9.53 -15.86
C GLN A 86 1.83 -9.20 -17.37
N VAL A 87 2.20 -7.97 -17.75
CA VAL A 87 2.12 -7.50 -19.16
C VAL A 87 3.42 -7.68 -19.95
N LYS A 88 4.54 -8.00 -19.30
CA LYS A 88 5.84 -8.18 -20.01
C LYS A 88 5.89 -9.37 -20.99
N GLN A 89 4.82 -10.17 -21.15
CA GLN A 89 4.78 -11.34 -22.04
C GLN A 89 3.69 -11.35 -23.13
N LYS A 90 2.92 -10.27 -23.32
CA LYS A 90 2.04 -10.16 -24.50
C LYS A 90 2.06 -8.74 -25.07
N GLU A 91 2.86 -8.55 -26.11
CA GLU A 91 2.74 -7.39 -26.99
C GLU A 91 1.27 -7.21 -27.42
N GLY A 92 0.73 -6.02 -27.20
CA GLY A 92 -0.46 -5.54 -27.91
C GLY A 92 -1.74 -5.29 -27.10
N LYS A 93 -1.73 -5.31 -25.77
CA LYS A 93 -2.91 -4.88 -24.98
C LYS A 93 -2.56 -3.79 -23.99
N THR A 94 -3.30 -2.69 -24.03
CA THR A 94 -3.11 -1.58 -23.12
C THR A 94 -3.56 -1.97 -21.71
N SER A 95 -2.96 -1.34 -20.70
CA SER A 95 -3.24 -1.59 -19.27
C SER A 95 -4.74 -1.61 -18.91
N ILE A 96 -5.55 -0.84 -19.65
CA ILE A 96 -7.00 -0.78 -19.50
C ILE A 96 -7.74 -2.01 -20.06
N ASP A 97 -7.24 -2.63 -21.14
CA ASP A 97 -7.90 -3.76 -21.83
C ASP A 97 -7.84 -5.07 -21.04
N LEU A 98 -6.83 -5.20 -20.17
CA LEU A 98 -6.67 -6.36 -19.28
C LEU A 98 -7.60 -6.27 -18.06
N LEU A 99 -7.88 -5.05 -17.60
CA LEU A 99 -8.82 -4.80 -16.50
C LEU A 99 -10.27 -5.04 -16.95
N THR A 100 -10.66 -4.57 -18.14
CA THR A 100 -11.98 -4.83 -18.72
C THR A 100 -12.19 -6.29 -19.11
N GLY A 101 -11.13 -7.03 -19.49
CA GLY A 101 -11.23 -8.46 -19.79
C GLY A 101 -11.43 -9.35 -18.56
N SER A 102 -11.00 -8.91 -17.37
CA SER A 102 -11.09 -9.69 -16.13
C SER A 102 -12.28 -9.31 -15.25
N MET A 103 -12.93 -8.17 -15.50
CA MET A 103 -14.07 -7.72 -14.71
C MET A 103 -15.36 -8.08 -15.41
N ALA A 104 -16.08 -9.06 -14.86
CA ALA A 104 -17.51 -9.21 -15.15
C ALA A 104 -18.22 -7.91 -14.76
N SER A 105 -18.75 -7.21 -15.77
CA SER A 105 -19.60 -6.01 -15.74
C SER A 105 -19.12 -4.84 -14.85
N GLU A 106 -18.90 -3.68 -15.49
CA GLU A 106 -18.64 -2.38 -14.85
C GLU A 106 -19.65 -1.99 -13.75
N ASP A 107 -20.85 -2.59 -13.72
CA ASP A 107 -21.88 -2.36 -12.69
C ASP A 107 -21.49 -2.88 -11.29
N SER A 108 -20.48 -3.75 -11.17
CA SER A 108 -20.09 -4.38 -9.90
C SER A 108 -19.33 -3.43 -8.96
N TRP A 109 -18.61 -2.44 -9.49
CA TRP A 109 -17.79 -1.52 -8.68
C TRP A 109 -18.58 -0.33 -8.12
N ALA A 110 -19.60 0.14 -8.85
CA ALA A 110 -20.45 1.24 -8.38
C ALA A 110 -21.16 0.88 -7.06
N GLN A 111 -21.45 -0.40 -6.84
CA GLN A 111 -22.13 -0.88 -5.64
C GLN A 111 -21.22 -1.04 -4.42
N ILE A 112 -19.90 -1.09 -4.63
CA ILE A 112 -18.90 -1.23 -3.54
C ILE A 112 -18.52 0.15 -2.96
N ILE A 113 -18.68 1.23 -3.74
CA ILE A 113 -18.30 2.59 -3.33
C ILE A 113 -19.37 3.25 -2.44
N GLU A 114 -20.62 2.74 -2.46
CA GLU A 114 -21.76 3.32 -1.72
C GLU A 114 -22.17 2.58 -0.41
N ALA A 115 -21.36 1.66 0.14
CA ALA A 115 -21.76 0.77 1.26
C ALA A 115 -20.90 0.79 2.56
#